data_AF-A0A6L3GLW3-F1
#
_entry.id   AF-A0A6L3GLW3-F1
#
_cell.length_a   1.000
_cell.length_b   1.000
_cell.length_c   1.000
_cell.angle_alpha   90.00
_cell.angle_beta   90.00
_cell.angle_gamma   90.00
#
_symmetry.space_group_name_H-M   'P 1'
#
loop_
_entity.id
_entity.type
_entity.pdbx_description
1 polymer ?
#
loop_
_entity_poly.entity_id
_entity_poly.type
_entity_poly.pdbx_seq_one_letter_code
_entity_poly.pdbx_strand_id
1 'polypeptide(L)'
;MSIMDNKGFYIKAILATGTKVQDSRVDFNKGCNLIHGQSDTGKSVVFSIIQYLLGQEDPPKEATEGKEYDTFYMQICMYFNDEDVYTIQRKLTDKTKVYVKHCSIDQIHDMHIKQEIYSVKSSEKPSSYSSF
;
A
#
# COMPACT_ATOMS: atom_id res chain seq x y z
N MET A 1 -29.52 -20.57 4.99
CA MET A 1 -28.94 -19.22 5.21
C MET A 1 -27.69 -19.15 4.34
N SER A 2 -27.80 -18.62 3.11
CA SER A 2 -26.61 -18.50 2.25
C SER A 2 -25.71 -17.45 2.86
N ILE A 3 -24.56 -17.86 3.36
CA ILE A 3 -23.45 -16.96 3.60
C ILE A 3 -23.17 -16.34 2.23
N MET A 4 -23.44 -15.05 2.07
CA MET A 4 -22.94 -14.32 0.91
C MET A 4 -21.42 -14.43 1.01
N ASP A 5 -20.79 -15.16 0.10
CA ASP A 5 -19.34 -15.18 -0.04
C ASP A 5 -18.90 -13.74 -0.31
N ASN A 6 -18.42 -13.06 0.73
CA ASN A 6 -17.89 -11.72 0.59
C ASN A 6 -16.62 -11.81 -0.24
N LYS A 7 -16.73 -11.51 -1.54
CA LYS A 7 -15.63 -11.49 -2.50
C LYS A 7 -14.69 -10.29 -2.32
N GLY A 8 -14.91 -9.45 -1.31
CA GLY A 8 -14.03 -8.35 -0.97
C GLY A 8 -12.73 -8.81 -0.31
N PHE A 9 -11.87 -7.83 -0.05
CA PHE A 9 -10.62 -8.00 0.68
C PHE A 9 -10.57 -7.05 1.88
N TYR A 10 -9.65 -7.31 2.80
CA TYR A 10 -9.25 -6.37 3.84
C TYR A 10 -7.75 -6.17 3.84
N ILE A 11 -7.31 -5.00 4.29
CA ILE A 11 -5.90 -4.71 4.50
C ILE A 11 -5.48 -5.44 5.78
N LYS A 12 -4.43 -6.26 5.70
CA LYS A 12 -3.86 -6.97 6.83
C LYS A 12 -2.65 -6.25 7.42
N ALA A 13 -1.83 -5.63 6.57
CA ALA A 13 -0.65 -4.92 7.01
C ALA A 13 -0.20 -3.85 6.01
N ILE A 14 0.44 -2.82 6.53
CA ILE A 14 1.24 -1.84 5.79
C ILE A 14 2.67 -1.89 6.32
N LEU A 15 3.64 -1.90 5.41
CA LEU A 15 5.07 -1.88 5.72
C LEU A 15 5.76 -0.80 4.89
N ALA A 16 6.60 0.01 5.54
CA ALA A 16 7.51 0.95 4.88
C ALA A 16 8.95 0.54 5.20
N THR A 17 9.78 0.47 4.17
CA THR A 17 11.20 0.08 4.28
C THR A 17 12.07 1.13 3.58
N GLY A 18 13.31 1.25 4.03
CA GLY A 18 14.31 2.12 3.40
C GLY A 18 15.71 1.66 3.75
N THR A 19 16.67 1.93 2.88
CA THR A 19 18.05 1.43 3.04
C THR A 19 18.76 1.84 4.33
N LYS A 20 18.34 2.94 4.97
CA LYS A 20 19.00 3.54 6.14
C LYS A 20 18.10 3.66 7.38
N VAL A 21 16.90 3.12 7.32
CA VAL A 21 15.91 3.26 8.38
C VAL A 21 15.33 1.91 8.76
N GLN A 22 14.94 1.79 10.02
CA GLN A 22 14.25 0.60 10.49
C GLN A 22 12.87 0.52 9.84
N ASP A 23 12.52 -0.68 9.42
CA ASP A 23 11.20 -1.03 8.91
C ASP A 23 10.10 -0.58 9.88
N SER A 24 9.08 0.08 9.32
CA SER A 24 7.90 0.52 10.06
C SER A 24 6.67 -0.24 9.56
N ARG A 25 6.06 -0.99 10.47
CA ARG A 25 4.89 -1.84 10.17
C ARG A 25 3.67 -1.43 10.98
N VAL A 26 2.50 -1.49 10.33
CA VAL A 26 1.20 -1.36 10.97
C VAL A 26 0.34 -2.56 10.58
N ASP A 27 -0.13 -3.31 11.57
CA ASP A 27 -1.02 -4.45 11.39
C ASP A 27 -2.48 -4.05 11.61
N PHE A 28 -3.36 -4.69 10.85
CA PHE A 28 -4.79 -4.47 10.86
C PHE A 28 -5.53 -5.78 11.13
N ASN A 29 -6.73 -5.64 11.67
CA ASN A 29 -7.69 -6.72 11.87
C ASN A 29 -8.85 -6.61 10.89
N LYS A 30 -9.64 -7.67 10.76
CA LYS A 30 -10.92 -7.61 10.03
C LYS A 30 -11.86 -6.62 10.70
N GLY A 31 -12.62 -5.89 9.89
CA GLY A 31 -13.61 -4.92 10.37
C GLY A 31 -13.02 -3.53 10.63
N CYS A 32 -13.50 -2.86 11.67
CA CYS A 32 -13.16 -1.46 11.95
C CYS A 32 -11.83 -1.36 12.72
N ASN A 33 -10.85 -0.68 12.13
CA ASN A 33 -9.56 -0.41 12.75
C ASN A 33 -9.45 1.07 13.12
N LEU A 34 -9.14 1.37 14.39
CA LEU A 34 -8.90 2.73 14.87
C LEU A 34 -7.42 2.96 15.12
N ILE A 35 -6.78 3.77 14.28
CA ILE A 35 -5.38 4.18 14.48
C ILE A 35 -5.37 5.47 15.31
N HIS A 36 -4.88 5.39 16.55
CA HIS A 36 -4.86 6.51 17.50
C HIS A 36 -3.43 6.83 18.00
N GLY A 37 -3.20 8.09 18.39
CA GLY A 37 -1.91 8.59 18.90
C GLY A 37 -1.88 10.12 18.86
N GLN A 38 -0.91 10.75 19.54
CA GLN A 38 -0.71 12.22 19.52
C GLN A 38 -0.65 12.76 18.07
N SER A 39 -1.05 14.01 17.82
CA SER A 39 -0.93 14.61 16.48
C SER A 39 0.48 14.43 15.90
N ASP A 40 0.58 14.28 14.57
CA ASP A 40 1.83 14.08 13.81
C ASP A 40 2.62 12.79 14.06
N THR A 41 2.07 11.81 14.78
CA THR A 41 2.75 10.51 14.99
C THR A 41 2.70 9.54 13.79
N GLY A 42 2.40 10.02 12.58
CA GLY A 42 2.40 9.18 11.37
C GLY A 42 1.06 8.51 11.01
N LYS A 43 -0.06 8.95 11.59
CA LYS A 43 -1.41 8.46 11.22
C LYS A 43 -1.77 8.82 9.77
N SER A 44 -1.56 10.08 9.39
CA SER A 44 -1.77 10.57 8.02
C SER A 44 -0.87 9.84 7.02
N VAL A 45 0.37 9.53 7.42
CA VAL A 45 1.34 8.77 6.62
C VAL A 45 0.80 7.42 6.17
N VAL A 46 0.18 6.65 7.07
CA VAL A 46 -0.38 5.32 6.72
C VAL A 46 -1.44 5.46 5.63
N PHE A 47 -2.31 6.46 5.74
CA PHE A 47 -3.34 6.72 4.74
C PHE A 47 -2.73 7.10 3.38
N SER A 48 -1.73 8.00 3.36
CA SER A 48 -1.03 8.37 2.13
C SER A 48 -0.27 7.21 1.49
N ILE A 49 0.30 6.31 2.29
CA ILE A 49 0.93 5.08 1.78
C ILE A 49 -0.11 4.19 1.09
N ILE A 50 -1.30 4.01 1.68
CA ILE A 50 -2.38 3.21 1.06
C ILE A 50 -2.77 3.83 -0.29
N GLN A 51 -3.00 5.14 -0.35
CA GLN A 51 -3.36 5.80 -1.60
C GLN A 51 -2.25 5.66 -2.66
N TYR A 52 -0.99 5.78 -2.24
CA TYR A 52 0.16 5.56 -3.11
C TYR A 52 0.21 4.12 -3.63
N LEU A 53 0.03 3.11 -2.78
CA LEU A 53 0.02 1.71 -3.23
C LEU A 53 -1.14 1.41 -4.19
N LEU A 54 -2.26 2.14 -4.06
CA LEU A 54 -3.43 2.05 -4.95
C LEU A 54 -3.34 2.92 -6.21
N GLY A 55 -2.20 3.55 -6.47
CA GLY A 55 -1.93 4.21 -7.76
C GLY A 55 -1.95 5.74 -7.72
N GLN A 56 -2.00 6.39 -6.55
CA GLN A 56 -1.80 7.85 -6.48
C GLN A 56 -0.43 8.24 -7.07
N GLU A 57 -0.37 9.29 -7.88
CA GLU A 57 0.88 9.68 -8.56
C GLU A 57 1.94 10.17 -7.57
N ASP A 58 1.53 11.07 -6.68
CA ASP A 58 2.42 11.64 -5.67
C ASP A 58 2.75 10.65 -4.55
N PRO A 59 4.03 10.49 -4.20
CA PRO A 59 4.44 9.67 -3.07
C PRO A 59 4.04 10.30 -1.73
N PRO A 60 3.97 9.50 -0.64
CA PRO A 60 3.64 9.99 0.69
C PRO A 60 4.78 10.87 1.25
N LYS A 61 4.75 12.18 0.99
CA LYS A 61 5.83 13.14 1.29
C LYS A 61 6.40 13.02 2.71
N GLU A 62 5.53 12.91 3.71
CA GLU A 62 5.92 12.77 5.12
C GLU A 62 6.74 11.49 5.40
N ALA A 63 6.51 10.40 4.65
CA ALA A 63 7.34 9.19 4.75
C ALA A 63 8.70 9.33 4.05
N THR A 64 8.77 10.16 3.00
CA THR A 64 9.94 10.24 2.12
C THR A 64 10.90 11.36 2.53
N GLU A 65 10.40 12.54 2.85
CA GLU A 65 11.19 13.76 3.07
C GLU A 65 11.74 13.88 4.51
N GLY A 66 11.27 13.04 5.45
CA GLY A 66 11.73 13.04 6.85
C GLY A 66 12.15 11.69 7.43
N LYS A 67 11.85 10.58 6.75
CA LYS A 67 12.14 9.22 7.26
C LYS A 67 12.88 8.33 6.28
N GLU A 68 13.28 8.83 5.10
CA GLU A 68 14.08 8.09 4.11
C GLU A 68 13.52 6.72 3.69
N TYR A 69 12.20 6.50 3.80
CA TYR A 69 11.57 5.29 3.26
C TYR A 69 11.49 5.38 1.73
N ASP A 70 11.81 4.27 1.05
CA ASP A 70 11.88 4.20 -0.42
C ASP A 70 10.95 3.14 -1.04
N THR A 71 10.48 2.19 -0.23
CA THR A 71 9.63 1.10 -0.69
C THR A 71 8.49 0.86 0.30
N PHE A 72 7.29 0.70 -0.24
CA PHE A 72 6.07 0.49 0.53
C PHE A 72 5.41 -0.82 0.12
N TYR A 73 4.75 -1.46 1.09
CA TYR A 73 4.06 -2.72 0.91
C TYR A 73 2.68 -2.68 1.59
N MET A 74 1.71 -3.34 0.98
CA MET A 74 0.38 -3.58 1.54
C MET A 74 0.01 -5.03 1.34
N GLN A 75 -0.22 -5.74 2.44
CA GLN A 75 -0.80 -7.07 2.41
C GLN A 75 -2.32 -6.95 2.47
N ILE A 76 -3.01 -7.61 1.54
CA ILE A 76 -4.45 -7.81 1.56
C ILE A 76 -4.78 -9.29 1.68
N CYS A 77 -5.89 -9.59 2.33
CA CYS A 77 -6.43 -10.94 2.49
C CYS A 77 -7.87 -10.96 2.01
N MET A 78 -8.31 -12.04 1.38
CA MET A 78 -9.69 -12.19 0.94
C MET A 78 -10.62 -12.50 2.13
N TYR A 79 -11.82 -11.92 2.16
CA TYR A 79 -12.75 -12.16 3.28
C TYR A 79 -13.25 -13.61 3.35
N PHE A 80 -13.37 -14.26 2.20
CA PHE A 80 -13.83 -15.65 2.08
C PHE A 80 -12.72 -16.67 2.39
N ASN A 81 -11.44 -16.29 2.29
CA ASN A 81 -10.30 -17.14 2.60
C ASN A 81 -9.11 -16.29 3.07
N ASP A 82 -8.75 -16.38 4.35
CA ASP A 82 -7.62 -15.61 4.92
C ASP A 82 -6.25 -16.08 4.45
N GLU A 83 -6.16 -17.30 3.91
CA GLU A 83 -4.95 -17.83 3.29
C GLU A 83 -4.76 -17.34 1.85
N ASP A 84 -5.81 -16.77 1.25
CA ASP A 84 -5.74 -16.13 -0.06
C ASP A 84 -5.23 -14.69 0.11
N VAL A 85 -3.90 -14.55 -0.01
CA VAL A 85 -3.16 -13.35 0.36
C VAL A 85 -2.41 -12.78 -0.83
N TYR A 86 -2.48 -11.46 -0.98
CA TYR A 86 -1.70 -10.71 -1.95
C TYR A 86 -0.89 -9.64 -1.23
N THR A 87 0.34 -9.44 -1.68
CA THR A 87 1.18 -8.31 -1.27
C THR A 87 1.41 -7.41 -2.47
N ILE A 88 1.00 -6.15 -2.31
CA ILE A 88 1.19 -5.06 -3.26
C ILE A 88 2.41 -4.28 -2.82
N GLN A 89 3.32 -3.99 -3.74
CA GLN A 89 4.56 -3.27 -3.51
C GLN A 89 4.70 -2.11 -4.50
N ARG A 90 5.15 -0.96 -4.02
CA ARG A 90 5.53 0.18 -4.87
C ARG A 90 6.82 0.83 -4.37
N LYS A 91 7.72 1.13 -5.31
CA LYS A 91 9.03 1.76 -5.03
C LYS A 91 9.03 3.21 -5.51
N LEU A 92 9.72 4.09 -4.77
CA LEU A 92 9.96 5.46 -5.21
C LEU A 92 10.88 5.56 -6.43
N THR A 93 11.75 4.57 -6.63
CA THR A 93 12.66 4.50 -7.79
C THR A 93 11.94 4.14 -9.08
N ASP A 94 10.76 3.50 -8.99
CA ASP A 94 9.94 3.09 -10.14
C ASP A 94 8.47 3.46 -9.88
N LYS A 95 8.20 4.78 -9.84
CA LYS A 95 6.89 5.30 -9.45
C LYS A 95 5.77 4.89 -10.41
N THR A 96 6.08 4.50 -11.64
CA THR A 96 5.06 4.14 -12.64
C THR A 96 4.62 2.69 -12.54
N LYS A 97 5.24 1.88 -11.68
CA LYS A 97 4.94 0.45 -11.55
C LYS A 97 4.49 0.08 -10.14
N VAL A 98 3.49 -0.78 -10.09
CA VAL A 98 3.05 -1.50 -8.90
C VAL A 98 3.33 -2.98 -9.13
N TYR A 99 3.93 -3.63 -8.15
CA TYR A 99 4.27 -5.04 -8.17
C TYR A 99 3.32 -5.79 -7.25
N VAL A 100 2.82 -6.94 -7.68
CA VAL A 100 1.90 -7.76 -6.88
C VAL A 100 2.39 -9.19 -6.85
N LYS A 101 2.46 -9.79 -5.66
CA LYS A 101 2.72 -11.21 -5.46
C LYS A 101 1.59 -11.85 -4.67
N HIS A 102 1.28 -13.11 -4.98
CA HIS A 102 0.36 -13.93 -4.18
C HIS A 102 1.12 -14.57 -3.01
N CYS A 103 1.40 -13.75 -1.99
CA CYS A 103 2.13 -14.15 -0.79
C CYS A 103 1.92 -13.16 0.36
N SER A 104 2.34 -13.57 1.56
CA SER A 104 2.47 -12.65 2.70
C SER A 104 3.62 -11.66 2.50
N ILE A 105 3.60 -10.54 3.25
CA ILE A 105 4.68 -9.56 3.24
C ILE A 105 6.03 -10.20 3.60
N ASP A 106 6.04 -11.17 4.50
CA ASP A 106 7.27 -11.80 4.99
C ASP A 106 7.95 -12.66 3.91
N GLN A 107 7.20 -13.02 2.86
CA GLN A 107 7.67 -13.82 1.73
C GLN A 107 7.89 -12.98 0.46
N ILE A 108 7.75 -11.65 0.52
CA ILE A 108 7.77 -10.78 -0.67
C ILE A 108 9.10 -10.85 -1.44
N HIS A 109 10.20 -11.19 -0.75
CA HIS A 109 11.53 -11.33 -1.34
C HIS A 109 11.84 -12.72 -1.92
N ASP A 110 10.92 -13.68 -1.77
CA ASP A 110 11.08 -14.98 -2.41
C ASP A 110 11.02 -14.83 -3.93
N MET A 111 12.12 -15.21 -4.59
CA MET A 111 12.31 -15.11 -6.04
C MET A 111 11.54 -16.18 -6.82
N HIS A 112 11.08 -17.25 -6.14
CA HIS A 112 10.29 -18.32 -6.75
C HIS A 112 8.80 -17.97 -6.87
N ILE A 113 8.34 -16.97 -6.10
CA ILE A 113 6.95 -16.49 -6.16
C ILE A 113 6.78 -15.57 -7.34
N LYS A 114 5.85 -15.93 -8.24
CA LYS A 114 5.53 -15.15 -9.44
C LYS A 114 5.09 -13.74 -9.05
N GLN A 115 5.61 -12.76 -9.80
CA GLN A 115 5.29 -11.35 -9.65
C GLN A 115 4.54 -10.84 -10.87
N GLU A 116 3.45 -10.13 -10.60
CA GLU A 116 2.70 -9.37 -11.60
C GLU A 116 3.07 -7.89 -11.50
N ILE A 117 3.03 -7.19 -12.65
CA ILE A 117 3.44 -5.80 -12.75
C ILE A 117 2.31 -5.02 -13.41
N TYR A 118 1.89 -3.94 -12.76
CA TYR A 118 0.82 -3.05 -13.19
C TYR A 118 1.38 -1.65 -13.39
N SER A 119 1.02 -1.00 -14.50
CA SER A 119 1.41 0.38 -14.78
C SER A 119 0.39 1.36 -14.19
N VAL A 120 0.88 2.39 -13.50
CA VAL A 120 0.07 3.52 -13.04
C VAL A 120 -0.01 4.54 -14.17
N LYS A 121 -1.22 4.85 -14.63
CA LYS A 121 -1.45 5.93 -15.61
C LYS A 121 -1.51 7.25 -14.87
N SER A 122 -0.69 8.22 -15.27
CA SER A 122 -0.90 9.61 -14.86
C SER A 122 -2.24 10.08 -15.43
N SER A 123 -3.16 10.54 -14.58
CA SER A 123 -4.29 11.33 -15.06
C SER A 123 -3.71 12.61 -15.66
N GLU A 124 -3.92 12.86 -16.96
CA GLU A 124 -3.72 14.18 -17.54
C GLU A 124 -4.44 15.20 -16.64
N LYS A 125 -3.71 16.18 -16.11
CA LYS A 125 -4.35 17.31 -15.42
C LYS A 125 -5.36 17.88 -16.40
N PRO A 126 -6.67 18.01 -16.05
CA PRO A 126 -7.57 18.76 -16.90
C PRO A 126 -6.94 20.14 -17.10
N SER A 127 -6.77 20.53 -18.37
CA SER A 127 -6.28 21.86 -18.73
C SER A 127 -7.10 22.89 -17.98
N SER A 128 -6.45 23.67 -17.13
CA SER A 128 -7.07 24.78 -16.42
C SER A 128 -7.64 25.76 -17.43
N TYR A 129 -8.94 25.69 -17.71
CA TYR A 129 -9.68 26.78 -18.32
C TYR A 129 -9.85 27.88 -17.28
N SER A 130 -8.80 28.67 -17.09
CA SER A 130 -8.87 29.97 -16.44
C SER A 130 -8.84 31.03 -17.54
N SER A 131 -9.98 31.23 -18.19
CA SER A 131 -10.26 32.43 -18.96
C SER A 131 -11.37 33.20 -18.24
N PHE A 132 -10.98 34.09 -17.33
CA PHE A 132 -11.68 35.32 -16.98
C PHE A 132 -10.64 36.34 -16.50
#